data_AF-A0A4R2B2F5-F1
#
_entry.id   AF-A0A4R2B2F5-F1
#
_cell.length_a   1.000
_cell.length_b   1.000
_cell.length_c   1.000
_cell.angle_alpha   90.00
_cell.angle_beta   90.00
_cell.angle_gamma   90.00
#
_symmetry.space_group_name_H-M   'P 1'
#
loop_
_entity.id
_entity.type
_entity.pdbx_description
1 polymer ?
#
loop_
_entity_poly.entity_id
_entity_poly.type
_entity_poly.pdbx_seq_one_letter_code
_entity_poly.pdbx_strand_id
1 'polypeptide(L)' 'MDNDTFISSNAQKKTDSELAELFLDKALHDFRETQIRKLIDHSLINHDKDEFLRLTEALKNL' A
#
# COMPACT_ATOMS: atom_id res chain seq x y z
N MET A 1 24.96 5.07 38.77
CA MET A 1 24.84 6.23 37.85
C MET A 1 24.51 5.59 36.53
N ASP A 2 23.24 5.22 36.37
CA ASP A 2 22.80 4.35 35.29
C ASP A 2 22.10 5.27 34.29
N ASN A 3 22.89 5.77 33.36
CA ASN A 3 22.50 6.79 32.38
C ASN A 3 21.81 6.16 31.17
N ASP A 4 20.70 5.44 31.42
CA ASP A 4 19.78 4.99 30.36
C ASP A 4 18.53 5.88 30.26
N THR A 5 18.56 7.07 30.88
CA THR A 5 17.42 8.01 30.92
C THR A 5 17.27 8.86 29.65
N PHE A 6 17.94 8.56 28.53
CA PHE A 6 17.98 9.47 27.38
C PHE A 6 17.77 8.85 25.99
N ILE A 7 16.90 7.85 25.86
CA ILE A 7 16.32 7.50 24.55
C ILE A 7 14.80 7.70 24.59
N SER A 8 14.45 8.96 24.27
CA SER A 8 13.25 9.37 23.52
C SER A 8 11.90 8.80 23.95
N SER A 9 11.25 9.54 24.83
CA SER A 9 9.83 9.43 25.20
C SER A 9 8.87 9.78 24.04
N ASN A 10 8.99 9.15 22.86
CA ASN A 10 8.09 9.40 21.73
C ASN A 10 7.66 8.14 20.96
N ALA A 11 7.91 6.93 21.48
CA ALA A 11 7.23 5.74 20.98
C ALA A 11 5.80 5.72 21.53
N GLN A 12 4.88 6.45 20.88
CA GLN A 12 3.45 6.30 21.15
C GLN A 12 3.08 4.84 20.91
N LYS A 13 2.77 4.12 21.98
CA LYS A 13 2.29 2.74 21.93
C LYS A 13 0.93 2.77 21.23
N LYS A 14 0.91 2.40 19.96
CA LYS A 14 -0.34 2.31 19.18
C LYS A 14 -1.26 1.28 19.82
N THR A 15 -2.56 1.58 19.81
CA THR A 15 -3.55 0.60 20.27
C THR A 15 -3.64 -0.55 19.28
N ASP A 16 -4.07 -1.73 19.72
CA ASP A 16 -4.28 -2.87 18.83
C ASP A 16 -5.27 -2.52 17.70
N SER A 17 -6.23 -1.61 17.97
CA SER A 17 -7.16 -1.09 16.96
C SER A 17 -6.46 -0.24 15.90
N GLU A 18 -5.59 0.68 16.29
CA GLU A 18 -4.81 1.51 15.35
C GLU A 18 -3.85 0.65 14.51
N LEU A 19 -3.29 -0.41 15.10
CA LEU A 19 -2.45 -1.36 14.37
C LEU A 19 -3.27 -2.16 13.35
N ALA A 20 -4.47 -2.61 13.73
CA ALA A 20 -5.38 -3.32 12.82
C ALA A 20 -5.83 -2.45 11.64
N GLU A 21 -6.12 -1.17 11.87
CA GLU A 21 -6.50 -0.22 10.82
C GLU A 21 -5.36 -0.01 9.82
N LEU A 22 -4.12 0.25 10.29
CA LEU A 22 -2.95 0.39 9.42
C LEU A 22 -2.67 -0.87 8.61
N PHE A 23 -2.84 -2.04 9.22
CA PHE A 23 -2.69 -3.31 8.53
C PHE A 23 -3.75 -3.48 7.44
N LEU A 24 -5.01 -3.18 7.76
CA LEU A 24 -6.11 -3.26 6.80
C LEU A 24 -5.90 -2.30 5.63
N ASP A 25 -5.53 -1.05 5.89
CA ASP A 25 -5.25 -0.06 4.85
C ASP A 25 -4.14 -0.53 3.92
N LYS A 26 -3.04 -1.05 4.48
CA LYS A 26 -1.95 -1.62 3.69
C LYS A 26 -2.41 -2.82 2.86
N ALA A 27 -3.15 -3.75 3.47
CA ALA A 27 -3.63 -4.94 2.78
C ALA A 27 -4.58 -4.59 1.61
N LEU A 28 -5.46 -3.60 1.81
CA LEU A 28 -6.37 -3.11 0.78
C LEU A 28 -5.63 -2.40 -0.35
N HIS A 29 -4.63 -1.57 -0.01
CA HIS A 29 -3.78 -0.90 -0.99
C HIS A 29 -3.03 -1.92 -1.86
N ASP A 30 -2.28 -2.84 -1.22
CA ASP A 30 -1.49 -3.87 -1.90
C ASP A 30 -2.37 -4.78 -2.77
N PHE A 31 -3.58 -5.11 -2.29
CA PHE A 31 -4.54 -5.89 -3.06
C PHE A 31 -4.97 -5.15 -4.32
N ARG A 32 -5.39 -3.88 -4.21
CA ARG A 32 -5.80 -3.06 -5.36
C ARG A 32 -4.67 -2.93 -6.38
N GLU A 33 -3.46 -2.63 -5.92
CA GLU A 33 -2.28 -2.52 -6.77
C GLU A 33 -2.05 -3.82 -7.56
N THR A 34 -2.11 -4.97 -6.87
CA THR A 34 -1.95 -6.29 -7.48
C THR A 34 -3.02 -6.57 -8.53
N GLN A 35 -4.28 -6.19 -8.29
CA GLN A 35 -5.35 -6.38 -9.28
C GLN A 35 -5.12 -5.52 -10.52
N ILE A 36 -4.77 -4.24 -10.36
CA ILE A 36 -4.51 -3.35 -11.50
C ILE A 36 -3.35 -3.87 -12.34
N ARG A 37 -2.26 -4.33 -11.72
CA ARG A 37 -1.11 -4.93 -12.42
C ARG A 37 -1.51 -6.16 -13.24
N LYS A 38 -2.33 -7.06 -12.69
CA LYS A 38 -2.84 -8.22 -13.43
C LYS A 38 -3.69 -7.82 -14.64
N LEU A 39 -4.51 -6.79 -14.50
CA LEU A 39 -5.32 -6.28 -15.61
C LEU A 39 -4.46 -5.61 -16.68
N ILE A 40 -3.39 -4.91 -16.28
CA ILE A 40 -2.39 -4.35 -17.21
C ILE A 40 -1.74 -5.49 -18.01
N ASP A 41 -1.28 -6.55 -17.34
CA ASP A 41 -0.69 -7.71 -18.03
C ASP A 41 -1.68 -8.33 -19.02
N HIS A 42 -2.96 -8.44 -18.64
CA HIS A 42 -4.01 -8.93 -19.53
C HIS A 42 -4.24 -8.02 -20.74
N SER A 43 -4.27 -6.70 -20.55
CA SER A 43 -4.41 -5.73 -21.64
C SER A 43 -3.24 -5.82 -22.63
N LEU A 44 -2.02 -6.05 -22.15
CA LEU A 44 -0.84 -6.26 -22.99
C LEU A 44 -0.95 -7.54 -23.82
N ILE A 45 -1.37 -8.66 -23.21
CA ILE A 45 -1.60 -9.94 -23.90
C ILE A 45 -2.64 -9.80 -25.00
N ASN A 46 -3.71 -9.02 -24.75
CA ASN A 46 -4.79 -8.81 -25.71
C ASN A 46 -4.51 -7.68 -26.72
N HIS A 47 -3.35 -7.01 -26.62
CA HIS A 47 -3.02 -5.81 -27.39
C HIS A 47 -4.07 -4.68 -27.25
N ASP A 48 -4.76 -4.61 -26.11
CA ASP A 48 -5.74 -3.57 -25.79
C ASP A 48 -5.04 -2.32 -25.24
N LYS A 49 -4.70 -1.41 -26.15
CA LYS A 49 -3.97 -0.18 -25.82
C LYS A 49 -4.76 0.77 -24.93
N ASP A 50 -6.06 0.89 -25.16
CA ASP A 50 -6.89 1.87 -24.44
C ASP A 50 -7.06 1.43 -22.98
N GLU A 51 -7.30 0.13 -22.76
CA GLU A 51 -7.39 -0.44 -21.42
C GLU A 51 -6.03 -0.38 -20.70
N PHE A 52 -4.93 -0.68 -21.40
CA PHE A 52 -3.57 -0.52 -20.84
C PHE A 52 -3.32 0.90 -20.33
N LEU A 53 -3.64 1.92 -21.14
CA LEU A 53 -3.44 3.32 -20.77
C LEU A 53 -4.33 3.72 -19.59
N ARG A 54 -5.61 3.33 -19.61
CA ARG A 54 -6.55 3.60 -18.52
C ARG A 54 -6.09 3.00 -17.19
N LEU A 55 -5.65 1.74 -17.20
CA LEU A 55 -5.18 1.05 -16.02
C LEU A 55 -3.84 1.58 -15.51
N THR A 56 -2.94 1.97 -16.42
CA THR A 56 -1.66 2.59 -16.05
C THR A 56 -1.86 3.94 -15.36
N GLU A 57 -2.80 4.76 -15.83
CA GLU A 57 -3.17 6.00 -15.13
C GLU A 57 -3.86 5.72 -13.80
N ALA A 58 -4.71 4.68 -13.71
CA ALA A 58 -5.29 4.27 -12.43
C ALA A 58 -4.22 3.83 -11.42
N LEU A 59 -3.18 3.12 -11.86
CA LEU A 59 -2.06 2.69 -11.01
C LEU A 59 -1.21 3.86 -10.51
N LYS A 60 -1.02 4.92 -11.32
CA LYS A 60 -0.26 6.12 -10.91
C LYS A 60 -0.98 6.97 -9.86
N ASN A 61 -2.31 6.89 -9.83
CA ASN A 61 -3.15 7.66 -8.92
C ASN A 61 -3.59 6.85 -7.68
N LEU A 62 -3.10 5.62 -7.55
CA LEU A 62 -3.30 4.78 -6.37
C LEU A 62 -2.34 5.24 -5.26
#